data_AF-A0A497MV64-F1
#
_entry.id   AF-A0A497MV64-F1
#
_cell.length_a   1.000
_cell.length_b   1.000
_cell.length_c   1.000
_cell.angle_alpha   90.00
_cell.angle_beta   90.00
_cell.angle_gamma   90.00
#
_symmetry.space_group_name_H-M   'P 1'
#
loop_
_entity.id
_entity.type
_entity.pdbx_description
1 polymer ?
#
loop_
_entity_poly.entity_id
_entity_poly.type
_entity_poly.pdbx_seq_one_letter_code
_entity_poly.pdbx_strand_id
1 'polypeptide(L)'
;MGFRYEAFNPYRRRLGVLSSLIQAFLLTLIYAAVGLSSNALMRIGVIYLPLAVLSFYLDAIYAQIPLVRAIRPYTFKVTLAWSPLFALSKMFSDSLYYSWTGEIPLNAYLEMVPYQLPGLLFLGAFYGMCFYITYVYLYKLYAYFEAKRAERRREILLRYYGRKTEKAKKSPKHEDKHQR
;
A
#
# COMPACT_ATOMS: atom_id res chain seq x y z
N MET A 1 -4.80 19.29 -21.98
CA MET A 1 -5.32 17.98 -21.52
C MET A 1 -5.23 17.92 -19.99
N GLY A 2 -6.27 18.41 -19.31
CA GLY A 2 -6.34 18.35 -17.85
C GLY A 2 -6.82 16.96 -17.44
N PHE A 3 -5.96 16.17 -16.80
CA PHE A 3 -6.40 14.98 -16.08
C PHE A 3 -7.28 15.46 -14.93
N ARG A 4 -8.60 15.38 -15.11
CA ARG A 4 -9.57 15.52 -14.01
C ARG A 4 -9.21 14.48 -12.96
N TYR A 5 -8.72 14.94 -11.81
CA TYR A 5 -8.57 14.16 -10.58
C TYR A 5 -9.94 13.92 -9.90
N GLU A 6 -11.01 13.76 -10.68
CA GLU A 6 -12.37 13.50 -10.21
C GLU A 6 -12.62 12.00 -10.15
N ALA A 7 -12.00 11.35 -9.16
CA ALA A 7 -12.44 10.13 -8.50
C ALA A 7 -11.25 9.64 -7.66
N PHE A 8 -11.32 9.87 -6.36
CA PHE A 8 -10.42 9.27 -5.40
C PHE A 8 -10.55 7.74 -5.52
N ASN A 9 -9.64 7.09 -6.27
CA ASN A 9 -9.63 5.64 -6.47
C ASN A 9 -9.61 4.99 -5.08
N PRO A 10 -10.55 4.06 -4.74
CA PRO A 10 -10.62 3.46 -3.42
C PRO A 10 -9.23 2.96 -3.03
N TYR A 11 -8.80 3.35 -1.83
CA TYR A 11 -7.54 2.92 -1.25
C TYR A 11 -7.31 1.42 -1.53
N ARG A 12 -6.28 1.10 -2.31
CA ARG A 12 -6.00 -0.28 -2.67
C ARG A 12 -5.14 -0.88 -1.58
N ARG A 13 -5.76 -1.65 -0.70
CA ARG A 13 -5.12 -2.31 0.46
C ARG A 13 -3.80 -3.00 0.10
N ARG A 14 -3.73 -3.68 -1.05
CA ARG A 14 -2.51 -4.35 -1.54
C ARG A 14 -1.35 -3.38 -1.81
N LEU A 15 -1.63 -2.21 -2.40
CA LEU A 15 -0.60 -1.17 -2.63
C LEU A 15 -0.17 -0.52 -1.30
N GLY A 16 -1.10 -0.39 -0.36
CA GLY A 16 -0.81 0.03 1.01
C GLY A 16 0.21 -0.88 1.68
N VAL A 17 -0.07 -2.19 1.73
CA VAL A 17 0.84 -3.19 2.29
C VAL A 17 2.19 -3.18 1.59
N LEU A 18 2.21 -3.13 0.25
CA LEU A 18 3.47 -3.02 -0.50
C LEU A 18 4.27 -1.76 -0.13
N SER A 19 3.59 -0.64 0.12
CA SER A 19 4.26 0.61 0.54
C SER A 19 4.94 0.43 1.90
N SER A 20 4.26 -0.20 2.85
CA SER A 20 4.82 -0.53 4.17
C SER A 20 6.00 -1.51 4.07
N LEU A 21 5.90 -2.53 3.22
CA LEU A 21 6.96 -3.51 3.01
C LEU A 21 8.20 -2.91 2.35
N ILE A 22 8.03 -2.00 1.39
CA ILE A 22 9.16 -1.28 0.77
C ILE A 22 9.89 -0.46 1.83
N GLN A 23 9.17 0.19 2.74
CA GLN A 23 9.82 0.95 3.80
C GLN A 23 10.53 0.06 4.81
N ALA A 24 9.92 -1.04 5.20
CA ALA A 24 10.56 -2.05 6.03
C ALA A 24 11.88 -2.51 5.39
N PHE A 25 11.83 -2.84 4.10
CA PHE A 25 12.99 -3.27 3.33
C PHE A 25 14.08 -2.19 3.23
N LEU A 26 13.71 -0.93 2.92
CA LEU A 26 14.65 0.19 2.87
C LEU A 26 15.35 0.40 4.20
N LEU A 27 14.62 0.30 5.31
CA LEU A 27 15.23 0.39 6.63
C LEU A 27 16.13 -0.81 6.91
N THR A 28 15.71 -2.03 6.60
CA THR A 28 16.59 -3.20 6.71
C THR A 28 17.91 -2.99 5.96
N LEU A 29 17.88 -2.40 4.75
CA LEU A 29 19.09 -2.07 4.01
C LEU A 29 19.97 -1.03 4.71
N ILE A 30 19.37 0.05 5.23
CA ILE A 30 20.10 1.06 6.01
C ILE A 30 20.76 0.42 7.24
N TYR A 31 20.03 -0.41 7.97
CA TYR A 31 20.53 -1.12 9.15
C TYR A 31 21.66 -2.10 8.81
N ALA A 32 21.52 -2.84 7.71
CA ALA A 32 22.57 -3.74 7.23
C ALA A 32 23.84 -2.97 6.82
N ALA A 33 23.69 -1.81 6.17
CA ALA A 33 24.81 -0.95 5.79
C ALA A 33 25.57 -0.35 6.99
N VAL A 34 24.89 -0.15 8.12
CA VAL A 34 25.47 0.38 9.36
C VAL A 34 26.12 -0.73 10.22
N GLY A 35 26.01 -2.00 9.83
CA GLY A 35 26.70 -3.12 10.50
C GLY A 35 26.11 -3.53 11.84
N LEU A 36 24.80 -3.37 12.03
CA LEU A 36 24.09 -3.75 13.27
C LEU A 36 23.84 -5.26 13.36
N SER A 37 23.76 -5.78 14.59
CA SER A 37 23.66 -7.21 14.92
C SER A 37 22.38 -7.89 14.41
N SER A 38 22.40 -9.23 14.33
CA SER A 38 21.25 -10.06 13.94
C SER A 38 19.97 -9.79 14.76
N ASN A 39 20.11 -9.36 16.01
CA ASN A 39 18.98 -8.94 16.86
C ASN A 39 18.24 -7.71 16.32
N ALA A 40 18.92 -6.80 15.62
CA ALA A 40 18.29 -5.62 15.01
C ALA A 40 17.33 -6.02 13.87
N LEU A 41 17.67 -7.04 13.08
CA LEU A 41 16.81 -7.57 12.02
C LEU A 41 15.51 -8.16 12.57
N MET A 42 15.60 -8.91 13.68
CA MET A 42 14.43 -9.45 14.36
C MET A 42 13.52 -8.34 14.89
N ARG A 43 14.11 -7.30 15.50
CA ARG A 43 13.35 -6.11 15.96
C ARG A 43 12.64 -5.41 14.81
N ILE A 44 13.26 -5.28 13.64
CA ILE A 44 12.61 -4.72 12.45
C ILE A 44 11.36 -5.53 12.08
N GLY A 45 11.46 -6.86 12.02
CA GLY A 45 10.30 -7.71 11.72
C GLY A 45 9.12 -7.50 12.68
N VAL A 46 9.40 -7.44 13.98
CA VAL A 46 8.38 -7.24 15.03
C VAL A 46 7.76 -5.84 14.98
N ILE A 47 8.53 -4.82 14.60
CA ILE A 47 8.05 -3.43 14.48
C ILE A 47 7.21 -3.23 13.21
N TYR A 48 7.62 -3.80 12.08
CA TYR A 48 6.98 -3.53 10.79
C TYR A 48 5.76 -4.40 10.51
N LEU A 49 5.62 -5.55 11.15
CA LEU A 49 4.48 -6.43 10.92
C LEU A 49 3.15 -5.78 11.35
N PRO A 50 3.03 -5.14 12.53
CA PRO A 50 1.82 -4.43 12.90
C PRO A 50 1.57 -3.19 12.01
N LEU A 51 2.62 -2.48 11.57
CA LEU A 51 2.48 -1.39 10.59
C LEU A 51 1.91 -1.89 9.25
N ALA A 52 2.36 -3.05 8.77
CA ALA A 52 1.83 -3.66 7.54
C ALA A 52 0.35 -4.03 7.71
N VAL A 53 -0.05 -4.57 8.87
CA VAL A 53 -1.46 -4.86 9.18
C VAL A 53 -2.29 -3.59 9.24
N LEU A 54 -1.83 -2.55 9.94
CA LEU A 54 -2.52 -1.26 10.02
C LEU A 54 -2.66 -0.61 8.64
N SER A 55 -1.65 -0.75 7.78
CA SER A 55 -1.74 -0.29 6.40
C SER A 55 -2.80 -1.04 5.60
N PHE A 56 -3.05 -2.33 5.87
CA PHE A 56 -4.15 -3.04 5.21
C PHE A 56 -5.52 -2.47 5.59
N TYR A 57 -5.71 -2.09 6.86
CA TYR A 57 -6.97 -1.56 7.41
C TYR A 57 -7.09 -0.04 7.39
N LEU A 58 -6.17 0.66 6.72
CA LEU A 58 -6.09 2.11 6.69
C LEU A 58 -7.39 2.77 6.19
N ASP A 59 -8.08 2.14 5.25
CA ASP A 59 -9.39 2.58 4.73
C ASP A 59 -10.48 2.55 5.81
N ALA A 60 -10.56 1.47 6.58
CA ALA A 60 -11.48 1.33 7.70
C ALA A 60 -11.15 2.34 8.82
N ILE A 61 -9.87 2.54 9.11
CA ILE A 61 -9.41 3.51 10.11
C ILE A 61 -9.77 4.94 9.68
N TYR A 62 -9.55 5.31 8.42
CA TYR A 62 -9.94 6.62 7.88
C TYR A 62 -11.45 6.82 7.83
N ALA A 63 -12.22 5.75 7.70
CA ALA A 63 -13.66 5.82 7.82
C ALA A 63 -14.09 6.17 9.26
N GLN A 64 -13.32 5.86 10.29
CA GLN A 64 -13.76 6.09 11.67
C GLN A 64 -13.34 7.44 12.24
N ILE A 65 -12.34 8.12 11.66
CA ILE A 65 -11.80 9.37 12.21
C ILE A 65 -12.38 10.59 11.47
N PRO A 66 -13.39 11.31 12.03
CA PRO A 66 -14.04 12.44 11.37
C PRO A 66 -13.10 13.63 11.13
N LEU A 67 -12.15 13.87 12.03
CA LEU A 67 -11.14 14.94 11.91
C LEU A 67 -10.28 14.75 10.65
N VAL A 68 -9.89 13.51 10.37
CA VAL A 68 -9.04 13.12 9.24
C VAL A 68 -9.85 13.17 7.93
N ARG A 69 -11.18 12.99 7.97
CA ARG A 69 -12.04 13.11 6.79
C ARG A 69 -12.12 14.54 6.22
N ALA A 70 -12.03 15.57 7.07
CA ALA A 70 -12.16 16.97 6.67
C ALA A 70 -10.89 17.56 6.01
N ILE A 71 -9.74 16.89 6.13
CA ILE A 71 -8.45 17.37 5.64
C ILE A 71 -8.36 17.17 4.13
N ARG A 72 -8.33 18.28 3.37
CA ARG A 72 -8.26 18.27 1.91
C ARG A 72 -6.91 17.79 1.35
N PRO A 73 -5.75 18.20 1.90
CA PRO A 73 -4.49 17.65 1.43
C PRO A 73 -4.36 16.19 1.86
N TYR A 74 -4.49 15.25 0.92
CA TYR A 74 -4.43 13.83 1.25
C TYR A 74 -3.08 13.41 1.84
N THR A 75 -1.99 14.10 1.46
CA THR A 75 -0.67 13.93 2.10
C THR A 75 -0.74 14.18 3.60
N PHE A 76 -1.24 15.36 4.00
CA PHE A 76 -1.37 15.72 5.41
C PHE A 76 -2.34 14.79 6.15
N LYS A 77 -3.44 14.40 5.50
CA LYS A 77 -4.38 13.42 6.03
C LYS A 77 -3.70 12.10 6.38
N VAL A 78 -2.89 11.58 5.45
CA VAL A 78 -2.16 10.31 5.64
C VAL A 78 -1.09 10.45 6.72
N THR A 79 -0.30 11.52 6.67
CA THR A 79 0.74 11.84 7.65
C THR A 79 0.18 11.95 9.07
N LEU A 80 -0.89 12.72 9.26
CA LEU A 80 -1.48 12.93 10.58
C LEU A 80 -2.11 11.66 11.15
N ALA A 81 -2.71 10.83 10.31
CA ALA A 81 -3.30 9.58 10.78
C ALA A 81 -2.23 8.52 11.10
N TRP A 82 -1.10 8.53 10.39
CA TRP A 82 0.02 7.65 10.72
C TRP A 82 0.75 8.04 12.00
N SER A 83 0.68 9.30 12.44
CA SER A 83 1.29 9.74 13.70
C SER A 83 0.84 8.91 14.91
N PRO A 84 -0.46 8.83 15.26
CA PRO A 84 -0.93 7.98 16.36
C PRO A 84 -0.87 6.48 16.04
N LEU A 85 -1.10 6.08 14.78
CA LEU A 85 -1.05 4.66 14.38
C LEU A 85 0.35 4.07 14.55
N PHE A 86 1.38 4.84 14.23
CA PHE A 86 2.76 4.44 14.41
C PHE A 86 3.12 4.30 15.89
N ALA A 87 2.72 5.27 16.72
CA ALA A 87 2.93 5.20 18.17
C ALA A 87 2.26 3.95 18.76
N LEU A 88 1.00 3.68 18.41
CA LEU A 88 0.27 2.49 18.83
C LEU A 88 0.94 1.21 18.34
N SER A 89 1.35 1.17 17.07
CA SER A 89 2.06 0.04 16.49
C SER A 89 3.36 -0.24 17.24
N LYS A 90 4.14 0.79 17.56
CA LYS A 90 5.41 0.65 18.26
C LYS A 90 5.21 0.17 19.69
N MET A 91 4.23 0.73 20.40
CA MET A 91 3.89 0.30 21.76
C MET A 91 3.47 -1.16 21.80
N PHE A 92 2.67 -1.60 20.83
CA PHE A 92 2.28 -2.99 20.68
C PHE A 92 3.48 -3.89 20.37
N SER A 93 4.31 -3.52 19.40
CA SER A 93 5.53 -4.26 19.03
C SER A 93 6.52 -4.39 20.19
N ASP A 94 6.74 -3.31 20.94
CA ASP A 94 7.63 -3.30 22.09
C ASP A 94 7.09 -4.15 23.24
N SER A 95 5.78 -4.06 23.50
CA SER A 95 5.14 -4.91 24.51
C SER A 95 5.34 -6.39 24.17
N LEU A 96 5.12 -6.78 22.91
CA LEU A 96 5.37 -8.16 22.46
C LEU A 96 6.84 -8.55 22.58
N TYR A 97 7.75 -7.66 22.16
CA TYR A 97 9.18 -7.93 22.19
C TYR A 97 9.69 -8.11 23.63
N TYR A 98 9.34 -7.21 24.54
CA TYR A 98 9.76 -7.29 25.94
C TYR A 98 9.09 -8.42 26.70
N SER A 99 7.83 -8.75 26.41
CA SER A 99 7.19 -9.96 26.95
C SER A 99 7.88 -11.24 26.47
N TRP A 100 8.44 -11.25 25.26
CA TRP A 100 9.17 -12.41 24.74
C TRP A 100 10.58 -12.51 25.32
N THR A 101 11.34 -11.41 25.33
CA THR A 101 12.77 -11.44 25.69
C THR A 101 13.02 -11.31 27.19
N GLY A 102 12.08 -10.74 27.94
CA GLY A 102 12.25 -10.47 29.38
C GLY A 102 13.31 -9.40 29.68
N GLU A 103 13.82 -8.67 28.68
CA GLU A 103 14.90 -7.68 28.86
C GLU A 103 14.49 -6.52 29.76
N ILE A 104 13.24 -6.07 29.65
CA ILE A 104 12.69 -4.95 30.44
C ILE A 104 11.32 -5.39 30.98
N PRO A 105 11.06 -5.26 32.29
CA PRO A 105 9.76 -5.58 32.84
C PRO A 105 8.71 -4.58 32.32
N LEU A 106 7.51 -5.08 31.98
CA LEU A 106 6.49 -4.32 31.26
C LEU A 106 6.08 -3.03 31.97
N ASN A 107 6.04 -3.04 33.30
CA ASN A 107 5.76 -1.86 34.12
C ASN A 107 6.78 -0.73 33.90
N ALA A 108 8.08 -1.05 33.89
CA ALA A 108 9.14 -0.08 33.63
C ALA A 108 9.07 0.48 32.19
N TYR A 109 8.68 -0.35 31.22
CA TYR A 109 8.43 0.13 29.86
C TYR A 109 7.28 1.14 29.82
N LEU A 110 6.15 0.83 30.46
CA LEU A 110 4.96 1.70 30.48
C LEU A 110 5.23 3.06 31.13
N GLU A 111 6.11 3.14 32.12
CA GLU A 111 6.55 4.40 32.71
C GLU A 111 7.38 5.28 31.76
N MET A 112 8.07 4.68 30.78
CA MET A 112 8.87 5.40 29.79
C MET A 112 8.03 5.92 28.61
N VAL A 113 6.84 5.34 28.37
CA VAL A 113 5.98 5.67 27.22
C VAL A 113 5.66 7.17 27.12
N PRO A 114 5.26 7.89 28.19
CA PRO A 114 4.91 9.31 28.08
C PRO A 114 6.07 10.17 27.57
N TYR A 115 7.30 9.85 27.97
CA TYR A 115 8.50 10.57 27.56
C TYR A 115 8.89 10.31 26.10
N GLN A 116 8.58 9.12 25.59
CA GLN A 116 8.86 8.74 24.20
C GLN A 116 7.76 9.19 23.23
N LEU A 117 6.55 9.45 23.73
CA LEU A 117 5.36 9.76 22.93
C LEU A 117 5.59 10.88 21.89
N PRO A 118 6.20 12.04 22.23
CA PRO A 118 6.43 13.10 21.25
C PRO A 118 7.33 12.65 20.09
N GLY A 119 8.39 11.90 20.41
CA GLY A 119 9.29 11.32 19.41
C GLY A 119 8.60 10.29 18.52
N LEU A 120 7.76 9.44 19.11
CA LEU A 120 6.97 8.44 18.37
C LEU A 120 5.94 9.07 17.43
N LEU A 121 5.26 10.12 17.88
CA LEU A 121 4.30 10.86 17.06
C LEU A 121 4.99 11.56 15.89
N PHE A 122 6.17 12.15 16.12
CA PHE A 122 6.99 12.75 15.07
C PHE A 122 7.47 11.70 14.06
N LEU A 123 8.00 10.57 14.53
CA LEU A 123 8.41 9.47 13.67
C LEU A 123 7.24 8.92 12.85
N GLY A 124 6.05 8.83 13.45
CA GLY A 124 4.84 8.40 12.77
C GLY A 124 4.40 9.36 11.67
N ALA A 125 4.54 10.67 11.88
CA ALA A 125 4.29 11.66 10.84
C ALA A 125 5.29 11.53 9.68
N PHE A 126 6.58 11.37 10.00
CA PHE A 126 7.62 11.14 9.00
C PHE A 126 7.38 9.85 8.19
N TYR A 127 7.08 8.76 8.89
CA TYR A 127 6.67 7.49 8.30
C TYR A 127 5.47 7.66 7.36
N GLY A 128 4.42 8.36 7.80
CA GLY A 128 3.23 8.62 7.01
C GLY A 128 3.52 9.43 5.73
N MET A 129 4.45 10.38 5.79
CA MET A 129 4.90 11.14 4.62
C MET A 129 5.62 10.23 3.62
N CYS A 130 6.59 9.43 4.08
CA CYS A 130 7.25 8.43 3.25
C CYS A 130 6.24 7.44 2.66
N PHE A 131 5.22 7.04 3.44
CA PHE A 131 4.21 6.07 3.04
C PHE A 131 3.38 6.62 1.90
N TYR A 132 2.95 7.86 2.02
CA TYR A 132 2.23 8.54 0.97
C TYR A 132 3.04 8.63 -0.33
N ILE A 133 4.31 9.02 -0.26
CA ILE A 133 5.18 9.13 -1.44
C ILE A 133 5.31 7.78 -2.14
N THR A 134 5.64 6.72 -1.40
CA THR A 134 5.77 5.36 -1.93
C THR A 134 4.45 4.87 -2.53
N TYR A 135 3.34 5.11 -1.83
CA TYR A 135 2.00 4.71 -2.29
C TYR A 135 1.62 5.40 -3.61
N VAL A 136 1.84 6.71 -3.73
CA VAL A 136 1.56 7.46 -4.96
C VAL A 136 2.41 6.95 -6.12
N TYR A 137 3.69 6.67 -5.86
CA TYR A 137 4.58 6.12 -6.88
C TYR A 137 4.11 4.74 -7.37
N LEU A 138 3.83 3.83 -6.44
CA LEU A 138 3.29 2.50 -6.76
C LEU A 138 1.95 2.57 -7.48
N TYR A 139 1.09 3.50 -7.09
CA TYR A 139 -0.20 3.70 -7.73
C TYR A 139 -0.05 4.18 -9.18
N LYS A 140 0.83 5.17 -9.44
CA LYS A 140 1.14 5.62 -10.80
C LYS A 140 1.71 4.49 -11.66
N LEU A 141 2.64 3.72 -11.10
CA LEU A 141 3.24 2.57 -11.78
C LEU A 141 2.19 1.51 -12.11
N TYR A 142 1.31 1.21 -11.15
CA TYR A 142 0.20 0.28 -11.34
C TYR A 142 -0.76 0.74 -12.45
N ALA A 143 -1.19 1.99 -12.43
CA ALA A 143 -2.08 2.56 -13.44
C ALA A 143 -1.46 2.51 -14.85
N TYR A 144 -0.16 2.80 -14.96
CA TYR A 144 0.57 2.68 -16.22
C TYR A 144 0.56 1.24 -16.76
N PHE A 145 0.83 0.25 -15.92
CA PHE A 145 0.81 -1.15 -16.35
C PHE A 145 -0.60 -1.64 -16.68
N GLU A 146 -1.62 -1.17 -15.97
CA GLU A 146 -3.02 -1.51 -16.24
C GLU A 146 -3.46 -0.95 -17.59
N ALA A 147 -3.12 0.31 -17.90
CA ALA A 147 -3.37 0.92 -19.21
C ALA A 147 -2.69 0.13 -20.35
N LYS A 148 -1.39 -0.19 -20.19
CA LYS A 148 -0.63 -0.98 -21.17
C LYS A 148 -1.16 -2.40 -21.35
N ARG A 149 -1.76 -2.99 -20.30
CA ARG A 149 -2.40 -4.31 -20.38
C ARG A 149 -3.77 -4.22 -21.07
N ALA A 150 -4.52 -3.14 -20.85
CA ALA A 150 -5.80 -2.90 -21.51
C ALA A 150 -5.63 -2.65 -23.02
N GLU A 151 -4.61 -1.91 -23.43
CA GLU A 151 -4.24 -1.71 -24.85
C GLU A 151 -3.94 -3.05 -25.54
N ARG A 152 -3.07 -3.87 -24.94
CA ARG A 152 -2.78 -5.22 -25.47
C ARG A 152 -4.02 -6.10 -25.58
N ARG A 153 -4.94 -6.03 -24.62
CA ARG A 153 -6.22 -6.77 -24.69
C ARG A 153 -7.10 -6.28 -25.84
N ARG A 154 -7.18 -4.95 -26.06
CA ARG A 154 -7.92 -4.37 -27.19
C ARG A 154 -7.34 -4.83 -28.53
N GLU A 155 -6.02 -4.83 -28.69
CA GLU A 155 -5.36 -5.32 -29.91
C GLU A 155 -5.68 -6.79 -30.20
N ILE A 156 -5.65 -7.65 -29.17
CA ILE A 156 -5.99 -9.08 -29.32
C ILE A 156 -7.45 -9.25 -29.74
N LEU A 157 -8.37 -8.51 -29.12
CA LEU A 157 -9.79 -8.55 -29.47
C LEU A 157 -10.02 -8.06 -30.89
N LEU A 158 -9.41 -6.94 -31.30
CA LEU A 158 -9.51 -6.42 -32.67
C LEU A 158 -8.99 -7.43 -33.70
N ARG A 159 -7.87 -8.12 -33.42
CA ARG A 159 -7.38 -9.22 -34.27
C ARG A 159 -8.34 -10.39 -34.34
N TYR A 160 -8.98 -10.75 -33.23
CA TYR A 160 -9.91 -11.87 -33.16
C TYR A 160 -11.22 -11.58 -33.91
N TYR A 161 -11.83 -10.41 -33.67
CA TYR A 161 -13.04 -9.97 -34.36
C TYR A 161 -12.77 -9.66 -35.84
N GLY A 162 -11.65 -9.03 -36.17
CA GLY A 162 -11.23 -8.77 -37.55
C GLY A 162 -11.07 -10.05 -38.37
N ARG A 163 -10.45 -11.10 -37.79
CA ARG A 163 -10.38 -12.44 -38.43
C ARG A 163 -11.75 -13.10 -38.59
N LYS A 164 -12.66 -12.90 -37.64
CA LYS A 164 -14.02 -13.47 -37.70
C LYS A 164 -14.85 -12.82 -38.81
N THR A 165 -14.74 -11.51 -38.99
CA THR A 165 -15.38 -10.78 -40.10
C THR A 165 -14.80 -11.13 -41.46
N GLU A 166 -13.49 -11.35 -41.58
CA GLU A 166 -12.88 -11.84 -42.83
C GLU A 166 -13.33 -13.26 -43.19
N LYS A 167 -13.40 -14.17 -42.20
CA LYS A 167 -13.90 -15.54 -42.41
C LYS A 167 -15.38 -15.55 -42.78
N ALA A 168 -16.20 -14.69 -42.19
CA ALA A 168 -17.61 -14.54 -42.55
C ALA A 168 -17.80 -13.97 -43.97
N LYS A 169 -16.90 -13.09 -44.44
CA LYS A 169 -16.90 -12.57 -45.81
C LYS A 169 -16.43 -13.58 -46.85
N LYS A 170 -15.57 -14.53 -46.45
CA LYS A 170 -15.05 -15.61 -47.31
C LYS A 170 -15.88 -16.89 -47.27
N SER A 171 -16.87 -17.00 -46.37
CA SER A 171 -17.81 -18.10 -46.41
C SER A 171 -18.82 -17.80 -47.53
N PRO A 172 -18.79 -18.54 -48.65
CA PRO A 172 -19.75 -18.31 -49.71
C PRO A 172 -21.14 -18.57 -49.15
N LYS A 173 -22.12 -17.70 -49.47
CA LYS A 173 -23.52 -18.08 -49.44
C LYS A 173 -23.61 -19.41 -50.18
N HIS A 174 -23.92 -20.49 -49.47
CA HIS A 174 -24.36 -21.72 -50.10
C HIS A 174 -25.61 -21.33 -50.88
N GLU A 175 -25.44 -21.19 -52.20
CA GLU A 175 -26.53 -20.98 -53.13
C GLU A 175 -27.55 -22.10 -52.89
N ASP A 176 -28.74 -21.70 -52.46
CA ASP A 176 -29.97 -22.45 -52.66
C ASP A 176 -30.13 -22.70 -54.16
N LYS A 177 -29.59 -23.81 -54.63
CA LYS A 177 -29.93 -24.41 -55.92
C LYS A 177 -29.92 -25.92 -55.77
N HIS A 178 -31.09 -26.49 -55.50
CA HIS A 178 -31.62 -27.71 -56.12
C HIS A 178 -33.16 -27.66 -55.94
N GLN A 179 -33.89 -27.24 -56.98
CA GLN A 179 -34.63 -28.10 -57.94
C GLN A 179 -35.90 -28.69 -57.28
N ARG A 180 -37.09 -28.12 -57.53
CA ARG A 180 -38.03 -28.45 -58.61
C ARG A 180 -38.37 -29.93 -58.69
#